data_AF-A0A656K4P9-F1
#
_entry.id   AF-A0A656K4P9-F1
#
_cell.length_a   1.000
_cell.length_b   1.000
_cell.length_c   1.000
_cell.angle_alpha   90.00
_cell.angle_beta   90.00
_cell.angle_gamma   90.00
#
_symmetry.space_group_name_H-M   'P 1'
#
loop_
_entity.id
_entity.type
_entity.pdbx_description
1 polymer ?
#
loop_
_entity_poly.entity_id
_entity_poly.type
_entity_poly.pdbx_seq_one_letter_code
_entity_poly.pdbx_strand_id
1 'polypeptide(L)'
;MTGLSGFSSMTHDQALDIDDCWNRIGIHGDRSCPLLEEHIHCRNCAVYSAAATRLLDRYSLAQEHHEQFQGAVLQRDIKTRSILVFRLGEEWLGLVSSCLSEVAPYQTIHSLPHQRSRAMLGVANVRGALVACISLVELLGLDSNPVIAQSTRVVPRMLIVAVAGGPVVVPVDEVDGIHAI
;
A
#
# COMPACT_ATOMS: atom_id res chain seq x y z
N MET A 1 25.41 4.44 -24.59
CA MET A 1 25.30 3.91 -23.21
C MET A 1 25.82 4.97 -22.27
N THR A 2 24.92 5.77 -21.70
CA THR A 2 25.25 6.75 -20.64
C THR A 2 24.07 6.70 -19.67
N GLY A 3 24.32 6.23 -18.45
CA GLY A 3 23.30 5.90 -17.46
C GLY A 3 22.67 7.15 -16.84
N LEU A 4 21.35 7.13 -16.70
CA LEU A 4 20.58 8.09 -15.90
C LEU A 4 20.73 7.75 -14.41
N SER A 5 21.78 8.29 -13.78
CA SER A 5 21.91 8.36 -12.32
C SER A 5 21.25 9.64 -11.81
N GLY A 6 19.91 9.73 -11.87
CA GLY A 6 19.18 10.99 -11.59
C GLY A 6 18.04 10.94 -10.58
N PHE A 7 17.51 9.76 -10.21
CA PHE A 7 16.24 9.72 -9.48
C PHE A 7 16.35 9.63 -7.95
N SER A 8 17.48 9.16 -7.40
CA SER A 8 17.62 8.97 -5.95
C SER A 8 17.99 10.23 -5.18
N SER A 9 18.47 11.29 -5.84
CA SER A 9 19.01 12.47 -5.14
C SER A 9 17.95 13.50 -4.74
N MET A 10 16.77 13.50 -5.38
CA MET A 10 15.78 14.58 -5.18
C MET A 10 14.84 14.36 -3.99
N THR A 11 14.79 13.16 -3.40
CA THR A 11 13.97 12.88 -2.22
C THR A 11 14.67 13.18 -0.90
N HIS A 12 16.01 13.24 -0.89
CA HIS A 12 16.80 13.48 0.32
C HIS A 12 16.98 14.97 0.63
N ASP A 13 17.04 15.82 -0.40
CA ASP A 13 17.37 17.26 -0.25
C ASP A 13 16.21 18.10 0.32
N GLN A 14 14.96 17.61 0.24
CA GLN A 14 13.78 18.28 0.80
C GLN A 14 13.38 17.80 2.22
N ALA A 15 14.19 16.93 2.85
CA ALA A 15 13.99 16.55 4.25
C ALA A 15 14.40 17.67 5.24
N LEU A 16 14.98 18.77 4.75
CA LEU A 16 15.60 19.82 5.56
C LEU A 16 14.63 20.84 6.21
N ASP A 17 13.35 20.85 5.83
CA ASP A 17 12.39 21.90 6.27
C ASP A 17 11.32 21.42 7.26
N ILE A 18 11.51 20.23 7.85
CA ILE A 18 10.66 19.73 8.93
C ILE A 18 11.47 19.80 10.22
N ASP A 19 11.04 20.64 11.17
CA ASP A 19 11.62 20.66 12.50
C ASP A 19 11.21 19.39 13.27
N ASP A 20 12.13 18.44 13.35
CA ASP A 20 11.96 17.13 13.97
C ASP A 20 12.24 17.16 15.48
N CYS A 21 11.68 18.15 16.16
CA CYS A 21 11.95 18.43 17.57
C CYS A 21 11.70 17.21 18.50
N TRP A 22 10.85 16.26 18.09
CA TRP A 22 10.59 15.03 18.83
C TRP A 22 11.80 14.09 18.94
N ASN A 23 12.73 14.15 17.98
CA ASN A 23 13.99 13.39 17.98
C ASN A 23 15.10 14.09 18.78
N ARG A 24 15.13 15.44 18.75
CA ARG A 24 16.18 16.23 19.40
C ARG A 24 15.88 16.50 20.88
N ILE A 25 14.71 17.06 21.18
CA ILE A 25 14.32 17.53 22.52
C ILE A 25 13.05 16.88 23.08
N GLY A 26 12.31 16.13 22.26
CA GLY A 26 11.05 15.50 22.65
C GLY A 26 11.21 14.08 23.20
N ILE A 27 10.17 13.27 23.05
CA ILE A 27 10.09 11.93 23.65
C ILE A 27 11.17 10.94 23.21
N HIS A 28 11.76 11.12 22.02
CA HIS A 28 12.85 10.30 21.48
C HIS A 28 14.23 10.94 21.69
N GLY A 29 14.27 12.19 22.20
CA GLY A 29 15.49 12.91 22.54
C GLY A 29 15.71 12.97 24.05
N ASP A 30 16.17 14.13 24.54
CA ASP A 30 16.48 14.36 25.96
C ASP A 30 15.25 14.75 26.83
N ARG A 31 14.06 14.83 26.22
CA ARG A 31 12.79 15.23 26.86
C ARG A 31 12.80 16.64 27.47
N SER A 32 13.70 17.52 27.03
CA SER A 32 13.75 18.93 27.45
C SER A 32 12.66 19.81 26.81
N CYS A 33 11.84 19.28 25.91
CA CYS A 33 10.81 20.04 25.22
C CYS A 33 9.76 20.63 26.20
N PRO A 34 9.57 21.97 26.25
CA PRO A 34 8.65 22.61 27.19
C PRO A 34 7.18 22.23 26.95
N LEU A 35 6.83 21.88 25.70
CA LEU A 35 5.48 21.44 25.33
C LEU A 35 5.09 20.07 25.90
N LEU A 36 6.04 19.30 26.43
CA LEU A 36 5.75 18.00 27.04
C LEU A 36 5.04 18.12 28.39
N GLU A 37 5.26 19.19 29.14
CA GLU A 37 4.59 19.43 30.41
C GLU A 37 3.08 19.59 30.21
N GLU A 38 2.69 20.26 29.12
CA GLU A 38 1.28 20.49 28.78
C GLU A 38 0.64 19.29 28.08
N HIS A 39 1.35 18.68 27.12
CA HIS A 39 0.75 17.68 26.22
C HIS A 39 1.03 16.22 26.59
N ILE A 40 1.88 15.97 27.59
CA ILE A 40 2.28 14.65 28.12
C ILE A 40 3.07 13.79 27.10
N HIS A 41 2.89 14.01 25.79
CA HIS A 41 3.53 13.27 24.70
C HIS A 41 3.61 14.11 23.42
N CYS A 42 4.71 14.00 22.66
CA CYS A 42 4.89 14.76 21.41
C CYS A 42 3.77 14.52 20.39
N ARG A 43 3.11 13.36 20.41
CA ARG A 43 2.04 13.02 19.46
C ARG A 43 0.80 13.89 19.64
N ASN A 44 0.69 14.56 20.79
CA ASN A 44 -0.42 15.45 21.14
C ASN A 44 -0.06 16.93 20.93
N CYS A 45 1.18 17.28 20.56
CA CYS A 45 1.55 18.67 20.35
C CYS A 45 1.32 19.11 18.90
N ALA A 46 0.96 20.38 18.71
CA ALA A 46 0.65 20.93 17.39
C ALA A 46 1.84 20.87 16.41
N VAL A 47 3.07 20.97 16.92
CA VAL A 47 4.30 20.88 16.10
C VAL A 47 4.41 19.51 15.42
N TYR A 48 4.22 18.43 16.19
CA TYR A 48 4.27 17.07 15.66
C TYR A 48 3.13 16.79 14.69
N SER A 49 1.91 17.26 15.01
CA SER A 49 0.76 17.15 14.11
C SER A 49 1.02 17.85 12.77
N ALA A 50 1.53 19.08 12.79
CA ALA A 50 1.82 19.83 11.58
C ALA A 50 2.93 19.17 10.75
N ALA A 51 3.97 18.63 11.40
CA ALA A 51 5.02 17.88 10.74
C ALA A 51 4.49 16.58 10.08
N ALA A 52 3.62 15.83 10.78
CA ALA A 52 2.99 14.63 10.26
C ALA A 52 2.10 14.94 9.03
N THR A 53 1.29 16.01 9.08
CA THR A 53 0.48 16.44 7.94
C THR A 53 1.34 16.80 6.73
N ARG A 54 2.42 17.58 6.92
CA ARG A 54 3.33 17.93 5.81
C ARG A 54 4.00 16.72 5.17
N LEU A 55 4.34 15.70 5.96
CA LEU A 55 4.88 14.43 5.44
C LEU A 55 3.82 13.71 4.60
N LEU A 56 2.58 13.60 5.09
CA LEU A 56 1.48 12.98 4.37
C LEU A 56 1.13 13.71 3.08
N ASP A 57 1.06 15.05 3.11
CA ASP A 57 0.80 15.87 1.93
C ASP A 57 1.89 15.67 0.86
N ARG A 58 3.15 15.54 1.27
CA ARG A 58 4.25 15.22 0.35
C ARG A 58 4.08 13.84 -0.30
N TYR A 59 3.65 12.83 0.46
CA TYR A 59 3.35 11.51 -0.11
C TYR A 59 2.18 11.59 -1.11
N SER A 60 1.14 12.36 -0.81
CA SER A 60 0.02 12.61 -1.73
C SER A 60 0.50 13.24 -3.04
N LEU A 61 1.28 14.33 -2.97
CA LEU A 61 1.80 15.02 -4.16
C LEU A 61 2.79 14.18 -4.97
N ALA A 62 3.65 13.40 -4.30
CA ALA A 62 4.54 12.46 -4.97
C ALA A 62 3.78 11.34 -5.66
N GLN A 63 2.65 10.90 -5.08
CA GLN A 63 1.76 9.92 -5.66
C GLN A 63 1.01 10.49 -6.87
N GLU A 64 0.47 11.72 -6.80
CA GLU A 64 -0.15 12.43 -7.92
C GLU A 64 0.82 12.55 -9.11
N HIS A 65 2.08 12.89 -8.85
CA HIS A 65 3.10 12.98 -9.91
C HIS A 65 3.43 11.60 -10.53
N HIS A 66 3.35 10.52 -9.73
CA HIS A 66 3.49 9.15 -10.22
C HIS A 66 2.29 8.72 -11.07
N GLU A 67 1.07 9.10 -10.68
CA GLU A 67 -0.17 8.87 -11.42
C GLU A 67 -0.18 9.62 -12.76
N GLN A 68 0.33 10.85 -12.78
CA GLN A 68 0.45 11.65 -14.01
C GLN A 68 1.45 11.05 -15.01
N PHE A 69 2.53 10.41 -14.52
CA PHE A 69 3.50 9.70 -15.36
C PHE A 69 2.97 8.35 -15.88
N GLN A 70 1.95 7.79 -15.23
CA GLN A 70 1.25 6.56 -15.67
C GLN A 70 0.03 6.85 -16.57
N GLY A 71 -0.43 8.10 -16.66
CA GLY A 71 -1.60 8.53 -17.44
C GLY A 71 -1.39 8.64 -18.96
N ALA A 72 -0.19 8.38 -19.48
CA ALA A 72 0.10 8.41 -20.92
C ALA A 72 0.23 7.01 -21.54
N VAL A 73 -0.69 6.08 -21.22
CA VAL A 73 -0.84 4.87 -22.02
C VAL A 73 -1.62 5.24 -23.28
N LEU A 74 -0.88 5.56 -24.34
CA LEU A 74 -1.40 5.73 -25.70
C LEU A 74 -2.30 4.55 -26.04
N GLN A 75 -3.57 4.86 -26.28
CA GLN A 75 -4.61 3.95 -26.72
C GLN A 75 -4.16 3.29 -28.04
N ARG A 76 -3.60 2.08 -27.94
CA ARG A 76 -3.36 1.21 -29.09
C ARG A 76 -4.49 0.20 -29.15
N ASP A 77 -5.23 0.30 -30.23
CA ASP A 77 -6.36 -0.52 -30.62
C ASP A 77 -5.90 -1.95 -30.97
N ILE A 78 -5.65 -2.78 -29.96
CA ILE A 78 -5.47 -4.22 -30.10
C ILE A 78 -6.46 -4.89 -29.14
N LYS A 79 -7.48 -5.54 -29.70
CA LYS A 79 -8.55 -6.27 -28.98
C LYS A 79 -8.04 -7.57 -28.35
N THR A 80 -7.07 -7.44 -27.44
CA THR A 80 -6.66 -8.50 -26.51
C THR A 80 -6.63 -7.89 -25.13
N ARG A 81 -7.53 -8.32 -24.24
CA ARG A 81 -7.58 -7.88 -22.85
C ARG A 81 -6.65 -8.76 -22.04
N SER A 82 -5.66 -8.15 -21.40
CA SER A 82 -4.74 -8.83 -20.50
C SER A 82 -5.35 -8.94 -19.10
N ILE A 83 -5.44 -10.15 -18.57
CA ILE A 83 -6.07 -10.49 -17.29
C ILE A 83 -5.10 -11.28 -16.42
N LEU A 84 -4.94 -10.87 -15.17
CA LEU A 84 -4.29 -11.67 -14.14
C LEU A 84 -5.28 -12.70 -13.60
N VAL A 85 -4.91 -13.98 -13.68
CA VAL A 85 -5.69 -15.09 -13.13
C VAL A 85 -5.12 -15.49 -11.77
N PHE A 86 -5.99 -15.55 -10.77
CA PHE A 86 -5.65 -15.85 -9.38
C PHE A 86 -6.77 -16.65 -8.71
N ARG A 87 -6.48 -17.23 -7.55
CA ARG A 87 -7.39 -18.12 -6.84
C ARG A 87 -7.76 -17.60 -5.45
N LEU A 88 -9.02 -17.82 -5.07
CA LEU A 88 -9.57 -17.65 -3.72
C LEU A 88 -10.44 -18.87 -3.37
N GLY A 89 -10.04 -19.64 -2.36
CA GLY A 89 -10.68 -20.91 -2.01
C GLY A 89 -10.66 -21.88 -3.19
N GLU A 90 -11.84 -22.25 -3.68
CA GLU A 90 -12.00 -23.13 -4.85
C GLU A 90 -12.25 -22.35 -6.15
N GLU A 91 -12.28 -21.01 -6.10
CA GLU A 91 -12.64 -20.17 -7.24
C GLU A 91 -11.43 -19.56 -7.93
N TRP A 92 -11.41 -19.66 -9.26
CA TRP A 92 -10.49 -18.93 -10.13
C TRP A 92 -11.13 -17.64 -10.63
N LEU A 93 -10.46 -16.53 -10.39
CA LEU A 93 -10.93 -15.18 -10.68
C LEU A 93 -9.94 -14.46 -11.60
N GLY A 94 -10.46 -13.48 -12.33
CA GLY A 94 -9.69 -12.65 -13.25
C GLY A 94 -9.73 -11.17 -12.85
N LEU A 95 -8.57 -10.53 -12.76
CA LEU A 95 -8.43 -9.08 -12.60
C LEU A 95 -7.83 -8.49 -13.88
N VAL A 96 -8.43 -7.43 -14.43
CA VAL A 96 -7.84 -6.72 -15.57
C VAL A 96 -6.47 -6.19 -15.17
N SER A 97 -5.43 -6.52 -15.94
CA SER A 97 -4.05 -6.25 -15.54
C SER A 97 -3.74 -4.74 -15.46
N SER A 98 -4.56 -3.88 -16.07
CA SER A 98 -4.44 -2.42 -15.94
C SER A 98 -4.72 -1.89 -14.53
N CYS A 99 -5.46 -2.65 -13.70
CA CYS A 99 -5.73 -2.30 -12.32
C CYS A 99 -4.67 -2.87 -11.36
N LEU A 100 -3.81 -3.77 -11.84
CA LEU A 100 -2.78 -4.43 -11.03
C LEU A 100 -1.50 -3.60 -11.05
N SER A 101 -1.09 -3.11 -9.89
CA SER A 101 0.19 -2.42 -9.74
C SER A 101 1.33 -3.41 -9.51
N GLU A 102 1.11 -4.43 -8.67
CA GLU A 102 2.16 -5.38 -8.29
C GLU A 102 1.56 -6.70 -7.75
N VAL A 103 2.26 -7.82 -7.99
CA VAL A 103 2.08 -9.07 -7.25
C VAL A 103 3.24 -9.24 -6.29
N ALA A 104 2.97 -9.16 -4.99
CA ALA A 104 3.99 -9.23 -3.95
C ALA A 104 3.94 -10.59 -3.21
N PRO A 105 5.05 -11.01 -2.58
CA PRO A 105 5.00 -12.04 -1.54
C PRO A 105 4.03 -11.67 -0.42
N TYR A 106 3.44 -12.68 0.21
CA TYR A 106 2.57 -12.46 1.36
C TYR A 106 3.34 -11.83 2.53
N GLN A 107 2.78 -10.78 3.11
CA GLN A 107 3.33 -10.08 4.29
C GLN A 107 2.33 -10.13 5.45
N THR A 108 2.80 -9.81 6.66
CA THR A 108 1.92 -9.74 7.83
C THR A 108 0.90 -8.61 7.67
N ILE A 109 -0.37 -8.93 7.93
CA ILE A 109 -1.46 -7.95 8.00
C ILE A 109 -1.65 -7.58 9.46
N HIS A 110 -1.63 -6.29 9.76
CA HIS A 110 -1.87 -5.75 11.09
C HIS A 110 -3.29 -5.23 11.18
N SER A 111 -4.11 -5.86 12.03
CA SER A 111 -5.49 -5.44 12.24
C SER A 111 -5.58 -4.03 12.82
N LEU A 112 -6.59 -3.28 12.39
CA LEU A 112 -6.88 -1.94 12.88
C LEU A 112 -7.85 -2.00 14.07
N PRO A 113 -7.66 -1.18 15.11
CA PRO A 113 -8.64 -1.08 16.20
C PRO A 113 -9.96 -0.48 15.69
N HIS A 114 -11.09 -0.86 16.31
CA HIS A 114 -12.43 -0.38 15.97
C HIS A 114 -12.88 -0.68 14.52
N GLN A 115 -12.40 -1.79 13.95
CA GLN A 115 -12.76 -2.22 12.62
C GLN A 115 -14.27 -2.54 12.51
N ARG A 116 -14.99 -1.83 11.62
CA ARG A 116 -16.46 -1.97 11.44
C ARG A 116 -16.87 -2.84 10.25
N SER A 117 -15.97 -3.09 9.31
CA SER A 117 -16.24 -3.87 8.10
C SER A 117 -15.57 -5.25 8.17
N ARG A 118 -16.31 -6.31 7.85
CA ARG A 118 -15.77 -7.69 7.73
C ARG A 118 -14.81 -7.85 6.55
N ALA A 119 -15.00 -7.05 5.51
CA ALA A 119 -14.14 -7.03 4.35
C ALA A 119 -12.80 -6.32 4.58
N MET A 120 -12.66 -5.53 5.65
CA MET A 120 -11.37 -4.95 6.01
C MET A 120 -10.56 -6.00 6.77
N LEU A 121 -9.29 -6.22 6.43
CA LEU A 121 -8.42 -7.13 7.18
C LEU A 121 -7.45 -6.38 8.10
N GLY A 122 -7.15 -5.13 7.73
CA GLY A 122 -6.22 -4.27 8.46
C GLY A 122 -5.35 -3.49 7.48
N VAL A 123 -4.08 -3.35 7.81
CA VAL A 123 -3.06 -2.72 6.97
C VAL A 123 -1.87 -3.64 6.77
N ALA A 124 -1.24 -3.56 5.60
CA ALA A 124 0.00 -4.25 5.29
C ALA A 124 1.05 -3.24 4.82
N ASN A 125 2.33 -3.55 5.04
CA ASN A 125 3.42 -2.74 4.52
C ASN A 125 3.65 -3.05 3.05
N VAL A 126 3.51 -2.05 2.18
CA VAL A 126 3.85 -2.14 0.75
C VAL A 126 4.90 -1.08 0.48
N ARG A 127 6.15 -1.52 0.24
CA ARG A 127 7.29 -0.64 -0.07
C ARG A 127 7.50 0.51 0.93
N GLY A 128 7.21 0.29 2.22
CA GLY A 128 7.37 1.29 3.28
C GLY A 128 6.13 2.13 3.54
N ALA A 129 5.03 1.94 2.81
CA ALA A 129 3.75 2.57 3.06
C ALA A 129 2.75 1.58 3.67
N LEU A 130 1.94 2.06 4.63
CA LEU A 130 0.82 1.27 5.18
C LEU A 130 -0.37 1.37 4.24
N VAL A 131 -0.75 0.24 3.63
CA VAL A 131 -1.84 0.16 2.65
C VAL A 131 -2.97 -0.68 3.22
N ALA A 132 -4.22 -0.24 3.00
CA ALA A 132 -5.40 -0.96 3.44
C ALA A 132 -5.45 -2.35 2.80
N CYS A 133 -5.64 -3.37 3.62
CA CYS A 133 -5.78 -4.75 3.18
C CYS A 133 -7.25 -5.18 3.29
N ILE A 134 -7.79 -5.73 2.21
CA ILE A 134 -9.20 -6.10 2.09
C ILE A 134 -9.36 -7.58 1.70
N SER A 135 -10.38 -8.23 2.25
CA SER A 135 -10.76 -9.60 1.91
C SER A 135 -11.72 -9.59 0.73
N LEU A 136 -11.26 -10.09 -0.41
CA LEU A 136 -12.12 -10.24 -1.57
C LEU A 136 -13.12 -11.40 -1.39
N VAL A 137 -12.77 -12.42 -0.59
CA VAL A 137 -13.68 -13.49 -0.18
C VAL A 137 -14.92 -12.92 0.51
N GLU A 138 -14.74 -12.03 1.49
CA GLU A 138 -15.85 -11.39 2.20
C GLU A 138 -16.60 -10.37 1.31
N LEU A 139 -15.92 -9.66 0.41
CA LEU A 139 -16.55 -8.69 -0.50
C LEU A 139 -17.42 -9.36 -1.58
N LEU A 140 -16.96 -10.48 -2.12
CA LEU A 140 -17.67 -11.23 -3.15
C LEU A 140 -18.64 -12.27 -2.56
N GLY A 141 -18.59 -12.49 -1.24
CA GLY A 141 -19.44 -13.47 -0.57
C GLY A 141 -19.07 -14.92 -0.91
N LEU A 142 -17.78 -15.19 -1.13
CA LEU A 142 -17.30 -16.53 -1.48
C LEU A 142 -17.22 -17.43 -0.25
N ASP A 143 -17.41 -18.72 -0.46
CA ASP A 143 -17.26 -19.71 0.60
C ASP A 143 -15.78 -19.83 1.00
N SER A 144 -15.50 -19.50 2.27
CA SER A 144 -14.15 -19.55 2.85
C SER A 144 -13.74 -20.99 3.22
N ASN A 145 -14.06 -21.98 2.37
CA ASN A 145 -13.68 -23.35 2.66
C ASN A 145 -12.17 -23.48 2.44
N PRO A 146 -11.36 -23.81 3.46
CA PRO A 146 -9.94 -24.02 3.25
C PRO A 146 -9.75 -25.14 2.24
N VAL A 147 -8.92 -24.88 1.24
CA VAL A 147 -8.54 -25.85 0.21
C VAL A 147 -8.06 -27.11 0.93
N ILE A 148 -8.87 -28.18 0.87
CA ILE A 148 -8.45 -29.50 1.33
C ILE A 148 -7.29 -29.89 0.42
N ALA A 149 -6.09 -30.00 1.01
CA ALA A 149 -4.81 -30.20 0.33
C ALA A 149 -4.90 -31.26 -0.79
N GLN A 150 -5.21 -30.81 -2.00
CA GLN A 150 -4.77 -31.48 -3.21
C GLN A 150 -3.26 -31.25 -3.28
N SER A 151 -2.53 -32.23 -3.80
CA SER A 151 -1.07 -32.42 -3.74
C SER A 151 -0.19 -31.30 -4.34
N THR A 152 -0.74 -30.11 -4.57
CA THR A 152 -0.10 -28.94 -5.18
C THR A 152 0.21 -27.89 -4.12
N ARG A 153 1.43 -27.36 -4.15
CA ARG A 153 1.89 -26.35 -3.19
C ARG A 153 1.29 -24.99 -3.54
N VAL A 154 0.22 -24.61 -2.84
CA VAL A 154 -0.39 -23.27 -2.91
C VAL A 154 0.57 -22.24 -2.30
N VAL A 155 0.86 -21.15 -3.02
CA VAL A 155 1.79 -20.09 -2.57
C VAL A 155 1.04 -18.77 -2.48
N PRO A 156 0.67 -18.31 -1.27
CA PRO A 156 -0.12 -17.11 -1.08
C PRO A 156 0.62 -15.87 -1.57
N ARG A 157 -0.15 -14.95 -2.17
CA ARG A 157 0.33 -13.69 -2.74
C ARG A 157 -0.52 -12.52 -2.27
N MET A 158 0.04 -11.33 -2.39
CA MET A 158 -0.69 -10.08 -2.22
C MET A 158 -0.77 -9.37 -3.56
N LEU A 159 -1.99 -9.07 -4.01
CA LEU A 159 -2.23 -8.23 -5.17
C LEU A 159 -2.35 -6.78 -4.70
N ILE A 160 -1.51 -5.90 -5.24
CA ILE A 160 -1.62 -4.46 -5.02
C ILE A 160 -2.42 -3.92 -6.20
N VAL A 161 -3.63 -3.43 -5.91
CA VAL A 161 -4.59 -2.97 -6.90
C VAL A 161 -4.76 -1.46 -6.79
N ALA A 162 -4.61 -0.78 -7.93
CA ALA A 162 -4.91 0.64 -8.05
C ALA A 162 -6.43 0.83 -8.16
N VAL A 163 -7.00 1.60 -7.24
CA VAL A 163 -8.40 2.04 -7.29
C VAL A 163 -8.48 3.56 -7.12
N ALA A 164 -9.59 4.17 -7.52
CA ALA A 164 -9.75 5.64 -7.53
C ALA A 164 -9.57 6.31 -6.15
N GLY A 165 -9.68 5.56 -5.05
CA GLY A 165 -9.48 6.05 -3.68
C GLY A 165 -8.08 5.78 -3.10
N GLY A 166 -7.12 5.36 -3.92
CA GLY A 166 -5.78 4.95 -3.49
C GLY A 166 -5.58 3.42 -3.54
N PRO A 167 -4.33 2.93 -3.46
CA PRO A 167 -4.04 1.51 -3.61
C PRO A 167 -4.66 0.68 -2.48
N VAL A 168 -5.04 -0.55 -2.80
CA VAL A 168 -5.52 -1.56 -1.84
C VAL A 168 -4.75 -2.87 -2.02
N VAL A 169 -4.57 -3.60 -0.92
CA VAL A 169 -3.94 -4.93 -0.91
C VAL A 169 -5.02 -6.00 -0.81
N VAL A 170 -5.00 -6.95 -1.73
CA VAL A 170 -5.88 -8.12 -1.74
C VAL A 170 -5.03 -9.38 -1.56
N PRO A 171 -5.12 -10.09 -0.42
CA PRO A 171 -4.48 -11.38 -0.27
C PRO A 171 -5.22 -12.43 -1.10
N VAL A 172 -4.45 -13.29 -1.78
CA VAL A 172 -4.95 -14.37 -2.63
C VAL A 172 -4.19 -15.65 -2.35
N ASP A 173 -4.81 -16.80 -2.62
CA ASP A 173 -4.22 -18.10 -2.33
C ASP A 173 -3.09 -18.44 -3.29
N GLU A 174 -3.28 -18.15 -4.57
CA GLU A 174 -2.23 -18.29 -5.59
C GLU A 174 -2.52 -17.43 -6.82
N VAL A 175 -1.47 -17.20 -7.60
CA VAL A 175 -1.52 -16.49 -8.88
C VAL A 175 -1.01 -17.45 -9.94
N ASP A 176 -1.83 -17.70 -10.95
CA ASP A 176 -1.45 -18.53 -12.09
C ASP A 176 -0.59 -17.73 -13.08
N GLY A 177 -1.05 -16.53 -13.45
CA GLY A 177 -0.29 -15.66 -14.34
C GLY A 177 -1.15 -14.64 -15.07
N ILE A 178 -0.55 -13.98 -16.06
CA ILE A 178 -1.23 -13.03 -16.95
C ILE A 178 -1.57 -13.72 -18.26
N HIS A 179 -2.83 -13.60 -18.68
CA HIS A 179 -3.38 -14.22 -19.87
C HIS A 179 -3.97 -13.16 -20.80
N ALA A 180 -3.77 -13.32 -22.11
CA ALA A 180 -4.42 -12.50 -23.12
C ALA A 180 -5.72 -13.18 -23.57
N ILE A 181 -6.82 -12.43 -23.61
CA ILE A 181 -8.15 -12.88 -24.05
C ILE A 181 -8.66 -11.99 -25.18
#